data_AF-M1ENX7-F1
#
_entry.id   AF-M1ENX7-F1
#
_cell.length_a   1.000
_cell.length_b   1.000
_cell.length_c   1.000
_cell.angle_alpha   90.00
_cell.angle_beta   90.00
_cell.angle_gamma   90.00
#
_symmetry.space_group_name_H-M   'P 1'
#
loop_
_entity.id
_entity.type
_entity.pdbx_description
1 polymer ?
#
loop_
_entity_poly.entity_id
_entity_poly.type
_entity_poly.pdbx_seq_one_letter_code
_entity_poly.pdbx_strand_id
1 'polypeptide(L)'
;QTWDTALSRTARAWGKKCILDHNNHLEELNMAHPVFNGIGENIWVGPENEFTASIAIRSWYEERKRYNFENDSCSSDCSNYKQ
;
A
#
# COMPACT_ATOMS: atom_id res chain seq x y z
N GLN A 1 1.41 17.50 0.55
CA GLN A 1 0.84 16.20 0.98
C GLN A 1 0.09 16.41 2.28
N THR A 2 -1.06 15.76 2.43
CA THR A 2 -1.93 15.86 3.60
C THR A 2 -2.24 14.47 4.12
N TRP A 3 -2.36 14.33 5.44
CA TRP A 3 -2.75 13.08 6.08
C TRP A 3 -4.27 12.94 6.13
N ASP A 4 -4.78 11.73 5.85
CA ASP A 4 -6.19 11.38 6.02
C ASP A 4 -6.36 10.41 7.20
N THR A 5 -7.16 10.82 8.18
CA THR A 5 -7.37 10.04 9.41
C THR A 5 -8.28 8.82 9.18
N ALA A 6 -9.22 8.89 8.22
CA ALA A 6 -10.08 7.76 7.90
C ALA A 6 -9.28 6.66 7.18
N LEU A 7 -8.40 7.01 6.23
CA LEU A 7 -7.47 6.04 5.61
C LEU A 7 -6.60 5.34 6.64
N SER A 8 -6.05 6.08 7.61
CA SER A 8 -5.24 5.50 8.69
C SER A 8 -6.01 4.52 9.58
N ARG A 9 -7.28 4.81 9.89
CA ARG A 9 -8.13 3.91 10.68
C ARG A 9 -8.35 2.59 9.94
N THR A 10 -8.61 2.65 8.63
CA THR A 10 -8.77 1.49 7.77
C THR A 10 -7.49 0.66 7.71
N ALA A 11 -6.33 1.29 7.45
CA ALA A 11 -5.04 0.61 7.43
C ALA A 11 -4.72 -0.06 8.78
N ARG A 12 -5.00 0.62 9.90
CA ARG A 12 -4.83 0.03 11.25
C ARG A 12 -5.76 -1.16 11.48
N ALA A 13 -7.02 -1.08 11.04
CA ALA A 13 -7.98 -2.16 11.20
C ALA A 13 -7.58 -3.39 10.39
N TRP A 14 -7.09 -3.20 9.15
CA TRP A 14 -6.61 -4.28 8.30
C TRP A 14 -5.31 -4.90 8.82
N GLY A 15 -4.29 -4.08 9.15
CA GLY A 15 -3.00 -4.56 9.66
C GLY A 15 -3.10 -5.40 10.95
N LYS A 16 -4.10 -5.13 11.79
CA LYS A 16 -4.39 -5.94 13.00
C LYS A 16 -4.85 -7.36 12.71
N LYS A 17 -5.32 -7.66 11.50
CA LYS A 17 -5.70 -9.01 11.10
C LYS A 17 -4.48 -9.91 10.84
N CYS A 18 -3.29 -9.33 10.65
CA CYS A 18 -2.05 -10.04 10.36
C CYS A 18 -2.17 -11.01 9.17
N ILE A 19 -2.85 -10.58 8.12
CA ILE A 19 -3.00 -11.31 6.85
C ILE A 19 -2.16 -10.61 5.78
N LEU A 20 -1.39 -11.40 5.02
CA LEU A 20 -0.63 -10.92 3.87
C LEU A 20 -1.52 -11.02 2.62
N ASP A 21 -2.57 -10.20 2.61
CA ASP A 21 -3.50 -10.06 1.49
C ASP A 21 -4.13 -8.66 1.51
N HIS A 22 -4.61 -8.20 0.36
CA HIS A 22 -5.21 -6.88 0.22
C HIS A 22 -6.60 -6.81 0.86
N ASN A 23 -6.95 -5.62 1.34
CA ASN A 23 -8.27 -5.37 1.90
C ASN A 23 -9.37 -5.61 0.83
N ASN A 24 -10.26 -6.55 1.11
CA ASN A 24 -11.32 -6.94 0.18
C ASN A 24 -12.41 -5.87 0.00
N HIS A 25 -12.36 -4.77 0.76
CA HIS A 25 -13.33 -3.69 0.74
C HIS A 25 -12.80 -2.38 0.12
N LEU A 26 -11.63 -2.39 -0.54
CA LEU A 26 -11.00 -1.19 -1.12
C LEU A 26 -11.86 -0.52 -2.21
N GLU A 27 -12.67 -1.31 -2.91
CA GLU A 27 -13.58 -0.86 -3.98
C GLU A 27 -15.00 -0.56 -3.48
N GLU A 28 -15.26 -0.71 -2.19
CA GLU A 28 -16.60 -0.53 -1.62
C GLU A 28 -16.71 0.83 -0.92
N LEU A 29 -17.59 1.68 -1.45
CA LEU A 29 -18.00 2.94 -0.82
C LEU A 29 -18.43 2.73 0.64
N ASN A 30 -17.97 3.61 1.52
CA ASN A 30 -18.24 3.61 2.97
C ASN A 30 -17.68 2.43 3.77
N MET A 31 -17.04 1.45 3.14
CA MET A 31 -16.41 0.34 3.85
C MET A 31 -14.97 0.66 4.23
N ALA A 32 -14.15 1.07 3.25
CA ALA A 32 -12.77 1.45 3.48
C ALA A 32 -12.58 2.97 3.74
N HIS A 33 -13.49 3.82 3.23
CA HIS A 33 -13.49 5.26 3.51
C HIS A 33 -14.89 5.87 3.33
N PRO A 34 -15.26 6.90 4.12
CA PRO A 34 -16.59 7.53 4.03
C PRO A 34 -16.83 8.41 2.80
N VAL A 35 -15.87 8.55 1.88
CA VAL A 35 -15.91 9.56 0.79
C VAL A 35 -15.26 9.00 -0.47
N PHE A 36 -14.05 8.45 -0.36
CA PHE A 36 -13.34 7.87 -1.48
C PHE A 36 -13.87 6.47 -1.83
N ASN A 37 -13.87 6.18 -3.11
CA ASN A 37 -14.07 4.85 -3.69
C ASN A 37 -12.80 4.44 -4.44
N GLY A 38 -12.49 3.15 -4.49
CA GLY A 38 -11.29 2.64 -5.19
C GLY A 38 -10.00 3.15 -4.55
N ILE A 39 -9.74 2.72 -3.32
CA ILE A 39 -8.61 3.18 -2.51
C ILE A 39 -7.40 2.29 -2.76
N GLY A 40 -6.24 2.92 -2.96
CA GLY A 40 -4.96 2.21 -3.05
C GLY A 40 -4.47 1.63 -1.72
N GLU A 41 -3.71 0.54 -1.78
CA GLU A 41 -3.12 -0.08 -0.60
C GLU A 41 -1.74 -0.65 -0.92
N ASN A 42 -0.72 -0.21 -0.17
CA ASN A 42 0.59 -0.86 -0.16
C ASN A 42 0.77 -1.59 1.18
N ILE A 43 1.32 -2.80 1.13
CA ILE A 43 1.58 -3.64 2.30
C ILE A 43 3.08 -3.88 2.43
N TRP A 44 3.59 -3.82 3.66
CA TRP A 44 4.95 -4.22 3.99
C TRP A 44 4.89 -5.22 5.13
N VAL A 45 5.65 -6.31 5.00
CA VAL A 45 5.82 -7.33 6.03
C VAL A 45 7.30 -7.65 6.15
N GLY A 46 7.77 -7.72 7.39
CA GLY A 46 9.16 -8.04 7.71
C GLY A 46 9.35 -8.16 9.21
N PRO A 47 10.59 -8.39 9.66
CA PRO A 47 10.93 -8.50 11.07
C PRO A 47 10.60 -7.21 11.85
N GLU A 48 10.05 -7.35 13.06
CA GLU A 48 9.65 -6.20 13.90
C GLU A 48 10.83 -5.28 14.21
N ASN A 49 12.01 -5.85 14.48
CA ASN A 49 13.24 -5.12 14.77
C ASN A 49 13.81 -4.34 13.56
N GLU A 50 13.32 -4.60 12.36
CA GLU A 50 13.70 -3.91 11.13
C GLU A 50 12.68 -2.84 10.72
N PHE A 51 11.51 -2.81 11.35
CA PHE A 51 10.44 -1.93 10.91
C PHE A 51 10.72 -0.46 11.25
N THR A 52 10.74 0.35 10.19
CA THR A 52 10.45 1.79 10.26
C THR A 52 9.60 2.16 9.05
N ALA A 53 8.79 3.23 9.16
CA ALA A 53 8.03 3.74 8.02
C ALA A 53 8.94 4.06 6.82
N SER A 54 10.13 4.63 7.07
CA SER A 54 11.10 4.94 6.02
C SER A 54 11.65 3.70 5.31
N ILE A 55 11.86 2.59 6.02
CA ILE A 55 12.30 1.33 5.41
C ILE A 55 11.21 0.76 4.51
N ALA A 56 9.96 0.72 4.98
CA ALA A 56 8.82 0.25 4.20
C ALA A 56 8.64 1.08 2.92
N ILE A 57 8.56 2.41 3.05
CA ILE A 57 8.40 3.33 1.91
C ILE A 57 9.56 3.22 0.92
N ARG A 58 10.80 3.11 1.41
CA ARG A 58 11.97 2.92 0.54
C ARG A 58 11.88 1.59 -0.20
N SER A 59 11.43 0.52 0.44
CA SER A 59 11.31 -0.79 -0.21
C SER A 59 10.31 -0.76 -1.37
N TRP A 60 9.15 -0.12 -1.19
CA TRP A 60 8.18 0.13 -2.26
C TRP A 60 8.80 0.97 -3.38
N TYR A 61 9.49 2.06 -3.05
CA TYR A 61 10.14 2.92 -4.04
C TYR A 61 11.22 2.20 -4.86
N GLU A 62 11.96 1.26 -4.26
CA GLU A 62 13.04 0.53 -4.93
C GLU A 62 12.54 -0.41 -6.03
N GLU A 63 11.25 -0.73 -6.08
CA GLU A 63 10.63 -1.46 -7.20
C GLU A 63 10.75 -0.70 -8.52
N ARG A 64 11.01 0.63 -8.51
CA ARG A 64 11.31 1.43 -9.71
C ARG A 64 12.39 0.83 -10.59
N LYS A 65 13.33 0.06 -10.01
CA LYS A 65 14.40 -0.63 -10.75
C LYS A 65 13.87 -1.70 -11.70
N ARG A 66 12.64 -2.17 -11.48
CA ARG A 66 11.93 -3.17 -12.28
C ARG A 66 10.92 -2.56 -13.22
N TYR A 67 10.59 -1.28 -13.04
CA TYR A 67 9.61 -0.57 -13.85
C TYR A 67 10.28 0.10 -15.05
N ASN A 68 9.75 -0.17 -16.25
CA ASN A 68 10.09 0.53 -17.47
C ASN A 68 9.00 1.55 -17.80
N PHE A 69 9.36 2.83 -17.71
CA PHE A 69 8.44 3.94 -17.95
C PHE A 69 8.02 4.06 -19.42
N GLU A 70 8.88 3.72 -20.38
CA GLU A 70 8.61 3.94 -21.81
C GLU A 70 7.43 3.11 -22.34
N ASN A 71 7.20 1.95 -21.75
CA ASN A 71 6.18 1.01 -22.19
C ASN A 71 5.23 0.56 -21.06
N ASP A 72 5.25 1.25 -19.92
CA ASP A 72 4.45 0.94 -18.71
C ASP A 72 4.53 -0.55 -18.29
N SER A 73 5.71 -1.15 -18.41
CA SER A 73 5.91 -2.57 -18.10
C SER A 73 6.77 -2.77 -16.86
N CYS A 74 6.60 -3.92 -16.21
CA CYS A 74 7.42 -4.31 -15.08
C CYS A 74 8.04 -5.69 -15.32
N SER A 75 9.33 -5.83 -15.03
CA SER A 75 10.04 -7.10 -15.11
C SER A 75 9.67 -8.08 -13.98
N SER A 76 9.07 -7.58 -12.91
CA SER A 76 8.45 -8.32 -11.80
C SER A 76 7.43 -7.40 -11.12
N ASP A 77 6.98 -7.69 -9.90
CA ASP A 77 6.05 -6.82 -9.19
C ASP A 77 6.68 -5.45 -8.90
N CYS A 78 5.89 -4.44 -9.20
CA CYS A 78 6.19 -3.00 -9.12
C CYS A 78 4.96 -2.19 -8.66
N SER A 79 3.91 -2.89 -8.19
CA SER A 79 2.62 -2.30 -7.85
C SER A 79 2.76 -1.22 -6.78
N ASN A 80 3.60 -1.45 -5.77
CA ASN A 80 3.79 -0.49 -4.69
C ASN A 80 4.48 0.79 -5.17
N TYR A 81 5.41 0.69 -6.13
CA TYR A 81 6.04 1.87 -6.75
C TYR A 81 5.08 2.66 -7.66
N LYS A 82 4.17 1.98 -8.37
CA LYS A 82 3.23 2.62 -9.30
C LYS A 82 2.08 3.36 -8.59
N GLN A 83 1.80 3.02 -7.33
CA GLN A 83 0.74 3.61 -6.51
C GLN A 83 1.06 5.03 -6.03
#